data_AF-A0A526YFC7-F1
#
_entry.id   AF-A0A526YFC7-F1
#
_cell.length_a   1.000
_cell.length_b   1.000
_cell.length_c   1.000
_cell.angle_alpha   90.00
_cell.angle_beta   90.00
_cell.angle_gamma   90.00
#
_symmetry.space_group_name_H-M   'P 1'
#
loop_
_entity.id
_entity.type
_entity.pdbx_description
1 polymer ?
#
loop_
_entity_poly.entity_id
_entity_poly.type
_entity_poly.pdbx_seq_one_letter_code
_entity_poly.pdbx_strand_id
1 'polypeptide(L)'
;MVEEIECLADAFEFLQEWPNNRRGPIFDTAFRACQRAYDGQVPIPVAREAFAGFARSAKILEDASAAMPWMTAQKTGRGGVTA
;
A
#
# COMPACT_ATOMS: atom_id res chain seq x y z
N MET A 1 -2.01 -12.43 10.77
CA MET A 1 -0.54 -12.56 10.65
C MET A 1 -0.16 -11.64 9.50
N VAL A 2 0.87 -10.82 9.67
CA VAL A 2 1.33 -9.89 8.64
C VAL A 2 2.28 -10.62 7.68
N GLU A 3 2.21 -10.32 6.40
CA GLU A 3 3.13 -10.81 5.37
C GLU A 3 3.97 -9.64 4.85
N GLU A 4 5.30 -9.77 4.92
CA GLU A 4 6.24 -8.78 4.43
C GLU A 4 6.59 -9.07 2.98
N ILE A 5 6.16 -8.19 2.08
CA ILE A 5 6.40 -8.34 0.64
C ILE A 5 7.78 -7.76 0.30
N GLU A 6 8.81 -8.61 0.32
CA GLU A 6 10.19 -8.23 -0.02
C GLU A 6 10.48 -8.25 -1.52
N CYS A 7 9.66 -8.95 -2.30
CA CYS A 7 9.91 -9.19 -3.72
C CYS A 7 8.62 -9.27 -4.55
N LEU A 8 8.76 -9.14 -5.88
CA LEU A 8 7.61 -9.23 -6.79
C LEU A 8 6.95 -10.60 -6.78
N ALA A 9 7.73 -11.67 -6.60
CA ALA A 9 7.21 -13.04 -6.52
C ALA A 9 6.19 -13.18 -5.37
N ASP A 10 6.55 -12.71 -4.18
CA ASP A 10 5.70 -12.68 -2.99
C ASP A 10 4.41 -11.87 -3.23
N ALA A 11 4.55 -10.70 -3.88
CA ALA A 11 3.39 -9.91 -4.29
C ALA A 11 2.45 -10.66 -5.25
N PHE A 12 2.99 -11.45 -6.17
CA PHE A 12 2.16 -12.22 -7.11
C PHE A 12 1.42 -13.37 -6.42
N GLU A 13 2.06 -14.08 -5.50
CA GLU A 13 1.40 -15.14 -4.72
C GLU A 13 0.23 -14.55 -3.93
N PHE A 14 0.45 -13.44 -3.21
CA PHE A 14 -0.61 -12.74 -2.49
C PHE A 14 -1.79 -12.32 -3.40
N LEU A 15 -1.47 -11.77 -4.58
CA LEU A 15 -2.49 -11.36 -5.55
C LEU A 15 -3.23 -12.57 -6.14
N GLN A 16 -2.58 -13.71 -6.33
CA GLN A 16 -3.20 -14.95 -6.83
C GLN A 16 -4.16 -15.57 -5.82
N GLU A 17 -3.82 -15.54 -4.53
CA GLU A 17 -4.69 -16.00 -3.45
C GLU A 17 -5.86 -15.04 -3.17
N TRP A 18 -5.77 -13.80 -3.66
CA TRP A 18 -6.80 -12.80 -3.45
C TRP A 18 -8.16 -13.21 -4.04
N PRO A 19 -9.27 -13.15 -3.26
CA PRO A 19 -10.57 -13.65 -3.70
C PRO A 19 -11.12 -12.85 -4.89
N ASN A 20 -11.60 -13.56 -5.92
CA ASN A 20 -12.14 -12.96 -7.16
C ASN A 20 -13.24 -11.93 -6.92
N ASN A 21 -14.07 -12.13 -5.89
CA ASN A 21 -15.15 -11.19 -5.54
C ASN A 21 -14.66 -9.85 -4.99
N ARG A 22 -13.37 -9.74 -4.65
CA ARG A 22 -12.69 -8.50 -4.20
C ARG A 22 -11.61 -8.05 -5.19
N ARG A 23 -11.51 -8.66 -6.37
CA ARG A 23 -10.64 -8.20 -7.46
C ARG A 23 -11.33 -7.06 -8.20
N GLY A 24 -11.16 -5.86 -7.66
CA GLY A 24 -11.64 -4.62 -8.28
C GLY A 24 -10.64 -4.03 -9.28
N PRO A 25 -10.95 -2.87 -9.89
CA PRO A 25 -10.04 -2.16 -10.79
C PRO A 25 -8.71 -1.78 -10.15
N ILE A 26 -8.68 -1.64 -8.83
CA ILE A 26 -7.47 -1.33 -8.06
C ILE A 26 -6.54 -2.54 -7.97
N PHE A 27 -7.11 -3.76 -7.89
CA PHE A 27 -6.34 -5.00 -7.98
C PHE A 27 -5.64 -5.12 -9.34
N ASP A 28 -6.36 -4.87 -10.43
CA ASP A 28 -5.81 -4.94 -11.79
C ASP A 28 -4.65 -3.93 -11.97
N THR A 29 -4.78 -2.74 -11.37
CA THR A 29 -3.73 -1.71 -11.39
C THR A 29 -2.47 -2.17 -10.66
N ALA A 30 -2.61 -2.73 -9.46
CA ALA A 30 -1.47 -3.26 -8.70
C ALA A 30 -0.81 -4.45 -9.42
N PHE A 31 -1.61 -5.38 -9.94
CA PHE A 31 -1.12 -6.53 -10.69
C PHE A 31 -0.32 -6.11 -11.92
N ARG A 32 -0.84 -5.16 -12.71
CA ARG A 32 -0.13 -4.59 -13.86
C ARG A 32 1.17 -3.89 -13.45
N ALA A 33 1.17 -3.18 -12.32
CA ALA A 33 2.38 -2.51 -11.85
C ALA A 33 3.47 -3.52 -11.46
N CYS A 34 3.11 -4.59 -10.74
CA CYS A 34 3.99 -5.71 -10.43
C CYS A 34 4.52 -6.36 -11.73
N GLN A 35 3.66 -6.59 -12.71
CA GLN A 35 4.03 -7.20 -13.99
C GLN A 35 5.00 -6.32 -14.80
N ARG A 36 4.77 -5.00 -14.84
CA ARG A 36 5.70 -4.05 -15.47
C ARG A 36 7.04 -3.99 -14.77
N ALA A 37 7.07 -4.13 -13.44
CA ALA A 37 8.33 -4.16 -12.69
C ALA A 37 9.09 -5.46 -12.96
N TYR A 38 8.37 -6.57 -13.10
CA TYR A 38 8.95 -7.86 -13.45
C TYR A 38 9.57 -7.84 -14.87
N ASP A 39 8.88 -7.21 -15.82
CA ASP A 39 9.37 -7.01 -17.19
C ASP A 39 10.51 -5.96 -17.27
N GLY A 40 10.87 -5.32 -16.15
CA GLY A 40 11.89 -4.27 -16.09
C GLY A 40 11.45 -2.94 -16.70
N GLN A 41 10.16 -2.76 -17.01
CA GLN A 41 9.61 -1.53 -17.59
C GLN A 41 9.47 -0.40 -16.57
N VAL A 42 9.24 -0.74 -15.30
CA VAL A 42 9.17 0.23 -14.20
C VAL A 42 10.07 -0.21 -13.05
N PRO A 43 10.64 0.73 -12.28
CA PRO A 43 11.46 0.38 -11.12
C PRO A 43 10.60 -0.21 -9.98
N ILE A 44 11.16 -1.17 -9.24
CA ILE A 44 10.57 -1.82 -8.05
C ILE A 44 9.79 -0.86 -7.11
N PRO A 45 10.32 0.33 -6.73
CA PRO A 45 9.58 1.26 -5.87
C PRO A 45 8.23 1.71 -6.43
N VAL A 46 8.08 1.79 -7.77
CA VAL A 46 6.80 2.15 -8.40
C VAL A 46 5.77 1.03 -8.24
N ALA A 47 6.18 -0.23 -8.40
CA ALA A 47 5.30 -1.36 -8.13
C ALA A 47 4.90 -1.44 -6.65
N ARG A 48 5.84 -1.18 -5.73
CA ARG A 48 5.56 -1.14 -4.29
C ARG A 48 4.50 -0.08 -3.95
N GLU A 49 4.61 1.13 -4.50
CA GLU A 49 3.63 2.20 -4.29
C GLU A 49 2.23 1.81 -4.80
N ALA A 50 2.16 1.18 -5.98
CA ALA A 50 0.90 0.69 -6.54
C ALA A 50 0.27 -0.41 -5.69
N PHE A 51 1.08 -1.36 -5.21
CA PHE A 51 0.64 -2.42 -4.30
C PHE A 51 0.18 -1.85 -2.95
N ALA A 52 0.90 -0.88 -2.39
CA ALA A 52 0.50 -0.19 -1.16
C ALA A 52 -0.83 0.56 -1.34
N GLY A 53 -1.06 1.17 -2.50
CA GLY A 53 -2.35 1.78 -2.86
C GLY A 53 -3.50 0.77 -2.88
N PHE A 54 -3.26 -0.40 -3.46
CA PHE A 54 -4.21 -1.51 -3.41
C PHE A 54 -4.48 -1.98 -1.98
N ALA A 55 -3.44 -2.22 -1.19
CA ALA A 55 -3.56 -2.68 0.19
C ALA A 55 -4.34 -1.69 1.07
N ARG A 56 -4.14 -0.37 0.88
CA ARG A 56 -4.93 0.68 1.56
C ARG A 56 -6.40 0.62 1.14
N SER A 57 -6.68 0.49 -0.16
CA SER A 57 -8.06 0.45 -0.65
C SER A 57 -8.80 -0.82 -0.21
N ALA A 58 -8.10 -1.95 -0.18
CA ALA A 58 -8.61 -3.21 0.34
C ALA A 58 -8.67 -3.27 1.87
N LYS A 59 -8.19 -2.23 2.58
CA LYS A 59 -8.09 -2.13 4.05
C LYS A 59 -7.35 -3.32 4.68
N ILE A 60 -6.32 -3.80 3.99
CA ILE A 60 -5.45 -4.91 4.43
C ILE A 60 -4.03 -4.46 4.73
N LEU A 61 -3.70 -3.20 4.41
CA LEU A 61 -2.42 -2.66 4.79
C LEU A 61 -2.40 -2.54 6.32
N GLU A 62 -1.67 -3.45 6.97
CA GLU A 62 -1.34 -3.30 8.39
C GLU A 62 -0.56 -1.98 8.52
N ASP A 63 -1.11 -1.05 9.29
CA ASP A 63 -0.52 0.27 9.44
C ASP A 63 0.73 0.12 10.31
N ALA A 64 1.90 0.03 9.69
CA ALA A 64 3.18 0.07 10.41
C ALA A 64 3.33 1.38 11.23
N SER A 65 2.53 2.43 10.95
CA SER A 65 2.48 3.65 11.76
C SER A 65 1.70 3.48 13.08
N ALA A 66 0.84 2.46 13.23
CA ALA A 66 0.20 2.12 14.50
C ALA A 66 1.21 1.59 15.51
N ALA A 67 2.38 1.13 15.04
CA ALA A 67 3.49 0.74 15.90
C ALA A 67 4.22 1.95 16.55
N MET A 68 3.95 3.20 16.14
CA MET A 68 4.52 4.38 16.81
C MET A 68 3.43 5.41 17.19
N PRO A 69 2.68 5.16 18.28
CA PRO A 69 1.70 6.11 18.82
C PRO A 69 2.31 7.41 19.38
N TRP A 70 3.64 7.58 19.35
CA TRP A 70 4.33 8.76 19.94
C TRP A 70 4.76 9.83 18.93
N MET A 71 4.57 9.64 17.62
CA MET A 71 4.96 10.64 16.61
C MET A 71 3.79 11.47 16.02
N THR A 72 2.54 11.20 16.35
CA THR A 72 1.42 12.08 15.98
C THR A 72 1.25 13.24 16.97
N ALA A 73 2.32 13.98 17.22
CA ALA A 73 2.25 15.32 17.81
C ALA A 73 2.43 16.35 16.69
N GLN A 74 1.52 16.34 15.70
CA GLN A 74 1.45 17.40 14.71
C GLN A 74 0.81 18.62 15.39
N LYS A 75 1.69 19.46 15.94
CA LYS A 75 1.41 20.77 16.52
C LYS A 75 0.55 21.58 15.55
N THR A 76 -0.75 21.68 15.83
CA THR A 76 -1.60 22.71 15.23
C THR A 76 -1.33 24.03 15.94
N GLY A 77 -0.31 24.75 15.45
CA GLY A 77 -0.13 26.17 15.73
C GLY A 77 -0.83 26.98 14.65
N ARG A 78 -1.82 27.79 15.05
CA ARG A 78 -2.42 28.98 14.39
C ARG A 78 -3.68 29.28 15.23
N GLY A 79 -3.68 30.19 16.20
CA GLY A 79 -3.37 31.61 16.08
C GLY A 79 -4.64 32.36 15.67
N GLY A 80 -5.24 33.15 16.56
CA GLY A 80 -6.28 34.12 16.20
C GLY A 80 -7.42 34.31 17.21
N VAL A 81 -7.43 35.48 17.83
CA VAL A 81 -8.39 36.08 18.77
C VAL A 81 -9.87 36.11 18.30
N THR A 82 -10.80 36.13 19.27
CA THR A 82 -12.09 36.87 19.24
C THR A 82 -12.47 37.16 20.71
N ALA A 83 -12.32 38.39 21.19
CA ALA A 83 -13.32 39.46 21.26
C ALA A 83 -14.23 39.34 22.51
#